data_AF-A0A9R0A6X3-F1
#
_entry.id   AF-A0A9R0A6X3-F1
#
_cell.length_a   1.000
_cell.length_b   1.000
_cell.length_c   1.000
_cell.angle_alpha   90.00
_cell.angle_beta   90.00
_cell.angle_gamma   90.00
#
_symmetry.space_group_name_H-M   'P 1'
#
loop_
_entity.id
_entity.type
_entity.pdbx_description
1 polymer ?
#
loop_
_entity_poly.entity_id
_entity_poly.type
_entity_poly.pdbx_seq_one_letter_code
_entity_poly.pdbx_strand_id
1 'polypeptide(L)'
;MEMHTDVLLVTANVGSLFDNVGDIEGDWLQEFFMTVHKHTPRFIALHFQEVGGKDYKRNMGHAKKFFLTIESRCEMADFDKVCVYVDSHFNDVDSFTALGSMYFIHKSLKNIQQYDFKVTASHE
;
A
#
# COMPACT_ATOMS: atom_id res chain seq x y z
N MET A 1 4.38 -8.99 -28.81
CA MET A 1 5.12 -8.93 -27.55
C MET A 1 4.23 -8.17 -26.59
N GLU A 2 3.73 -8.79 -25.52
CA GLU A 2 2.94 -8.04 -24.54
C GLU A 2 3.81 -6.93 -23.95
N MET A 3 3.35 -5.69 -24.07
CA MET A 3 4.04 -4.54 -23.50
C MET A 3 3.65 -4.44 -22.03
N HIS A 4 4.50 -4.99 -21.16
CA HIS A 4 4.35 -4.81 -19.73
C HIS A 4 4.83 -3.42 -19.31
N THR A 5 4.13 -2.81 -18.37
CA THR A 5 4.65 -1.64 -17.67
C THR A 5 5.70 -2.13 -16.68
N ASP A 6 6.89 -1.56 -16.67
CA ASP A 6 7.92 -2.00 -15.72
C ASP A 6 7.58 -1.58 -14.29
N VAL A 7 7.10 -0.35 -14.12
CA VAL A 7 6.86 0.27 -12.83
C VAL A 7 5.55 1.06 -12.88
N LEU A 8 4.66 0.81 -11.92
CA LEU A 8 3.49 1.63 -11.64
C LEU A 8 3.70 2.39 -10.32
N LEU A 9 3.74 3.72 -10.39
CA LEU A 9 3.83 4.58 -9.21
C LEU A 9 2.48 5.23 -8.97
N VAL A 10 1.93 5.02 -7.79
CA VAL A 10 0.64 5.57 -7.36
C VAL A 10 0.87 6.42 -6.12
N THR A 11 0.32 7.63 -6.12
CA THR A 11 0.19 8.44 -4.92
C THR A 11 -1.28 8.77 -4.72
N ALA A 12 -1.76 8.66 -3.49
CA ALA A 12 -3.16 8.92 -3.18
C ALA A 12 -3.28 9.57 -1.80
N ASN A 13 -3.96 10.72 -1.76
CA ASN A 13 -4.55 11.21 -0.53
C ASN A 13 -5.77 10.34 -0.22
N VAL A 14 -5.71 9.62 0.90
CA VAL A 14 -6.70 8.62 1.29
C VAL A 14 -7.50 9.01 2.53
N GLY A 15 -7.34 10.25 3.03
CA GLY A 15 -8.04 10.70 4.23
C GLY A 15 -9.56 10.55 4.13
N SER A 16 -10.12 10.88 2.97
CA SER A 16 -11.56 10.76 2.72
C SER A 16 -12.06 9.31 2.67
N LEU A 17 -11.21 8.33 2.36
CA LEU A 17 -11.58 6.91 2.38
C LEU A 17 -11.91 6.44 3.79
N PHE A 18 -11.24 7.01 4.78
CA PHE A 18 -11.39 6.64 6.18
C PHE A 18 -12.46 7.46 6.89
N ASP A 19 -12.71 8.69 6.43
CA ASP A 19 -13.75 9.56 7.01
C ASP A 19 -15.17 9.20 6.51
N ASN A 20 -15.31 8.65 5.29
CA ASN A 20 -16.60 8.25 4.69
C ASN A 20 -16.58 6.76 4.30
N VAL A 21 -16.48 5.89 5.30
CA VAL A 21 -16.39 4.44 5.12
C VAL A 21 -17.59 3.90 4.32
N GLY A 22 -17.35 3.29 3.16
CA GLY A 22 -18.35 2.56 2.38
C GLY A 22 -18.42 2.94 0.91
N ASP A 23 -18.65 4.21 0.60
CA ASP A 23 -18.98 4.62 -0.78
C ASP A 23 -17.73 4.84 -1.64
N ILE A 24 -16.75 5.60 -1.13
CA ILE A 24 -15.58 6.01 -1.93
C ILE A 24 -14.48 4.93 -1.94
N GLU A 25 -14.41 4.11 -0.89
CA GLU A 25 -13.42 3.02 -0.77
C GLU A 25 -13.60 1.98 -1.88
N GLY A 26 -14.85 1.59 -2.16
CA GLY A 26 -15.17 0.61 -3.19
C GLY A 26 -14.74 1.07 -4.59
N ASP A 27 -15.12 2.29 -4.96
CA ASP A 27 -14.78 2.89 -6.24
C ASP A 27 -13.25 3.06 -6.39
N TRP A 28 -12.57 3.51 -5.33
CA TRP A 28 -11.12 3.66 -5.34
C TRP A 28 -10.41 2.32 -5.55
N LEU A 29 -10.83 1.27 -4.84
CA LEU A 29 -10.28 -0.08 -5.00
C LEU A 29 -10.53 -0.62 -6.40
N GLN A 30 -11.74 -0.44 -6.93
CA GLN A 30 -12.09 -0.87 -8.28
C GLN A 30 -11.19 -0.22 -9.33
N GLU A 31 -11.03 1.11 -9.29
CA GLU A 31 -10.18 1.85 -10.23
C GLU A 31 -8.69 1.46 -10.09
N PHE A 32 -8.22 1.23 -8.87
CA PHE A 32 -6.87 0.75 -8.63
C PHE A 32 -6.63 -0.61 -9.29
N PHE A 33 -7.50 -1.60 -9.06
CA PHE A 33 -7.33 -2.93 -9.65
C PHE A 33 -7.50 -2.93 -11.17
N MET A 34 -8.42 -2.12 -11.71
CA MET A 34 -8.55 -1.93 -13.15
C MET A 34 -7.28 -1.34 -13.76
N THR A 35 -6.63 -0.41 -13.07
CA THR A 35 -5.35 0.18 -13.48
C THR A 35 -4.22 -0.86 -13.46
N VAL A 36 -4.12 -1.66 -12.40
CA VAL A 36 -3.14 -2.75 -12.32
C VAL A 36 -3.34 -3.74 -13.46
N HIS A 37 -4.58 -4.16 -13.72
CA HIS A 37 -4.90 -5.09 -14.81
C HIS A 37 -4.56 -4.51 -16.18
N LYS A 38 -4.91 -3.24 -16.43
CA LYS A 38 -4.64 -2.56 -17.70
C LYS A 38 -3.15 -2.42 -17.99
N HIS A 39 -2.35 -2.11 -16.98
CA HIS A 39 -0.93 -1.81 -17.15
C HIS A 39 -0.02 -3.03 -16.99
N THR A 40 -0.51 -4.11 -16.36
CA THR A 40 0.24 -5.34 -16.03
C THR A 40 1.64 -5.06 -15.46
N PRO A 41 1.75 -4.23 -14.39
CA PRO A 41 3.04 -3.77 -13.91
C PRO A 41 3.86 -4.90 -13.28
N ARG A 42 5.19 -4.86 -13.44
CA ARG A 42 6.09 -5.80 -12.74
C ARG A 42 6.42 -5.35 -11.32
N PHE A 43 6.34 -4.04 -11.05
CA PHE A 43 6.53 -3.44 -9.74
C PHE A 43 5.49 -2.35 -9.51
N ILE A 44 4.87 -2.33 -8.33
CA ILE A 44 3.94 -1.27 -7.93
C ILE A 44 4.46 -0.64 -6.65
N ALA A 45 4.52 0.69 -6.61
CA ALA A 45 4.70 1.46 -5.39
C ALA A 45 3.45 2.33 -5.18
N LEU A 46 2.77 2.13 -4.06
CA LEU A 46 1.70 2.99 -3.60
C LEU A 46 2.22 3.82 -2.45
N HIS A 47 2.03 5.13 -2.54
CA HIS A 47 2.28 6.08 -1.46
C HIS A 47 0.93 6.70 -1.03
N PHE A 48 0.67 6.65 0.26
CA PHE A 48 -0.57 7.09 0.87
C PHE A 48 -0.33 8.29 1.77
N GLN A 49 -1.12 9.34 1.57
CA GLN A 49 -1.19 10.51 2.44
C GLN A 49 -2.49 10.52 3.24
N GLU A 50 -2.46 11.11 4.44
CA GLU A 50 -3.62 11.23 5.34
C GLU A 50 -4.20 9.87 5.75
N VAL A 51 -3.33 8.88 6.00
CA VAL A 51 -3.74 7.56 6.51
C VAL A 51 -4.45 7.72 7.86
N GLY A 52 -5.70 7.25 7.92
CA GLY A 52 -6.61 7.41 9.06
C GLY A 52 -7.55 8.62 8.96
N GLY A 53 -7.36 9.53 8.01
CA GLY A 53 -8.23 10.70 7.85
C GLY A 53 -8.20 11.65 9.05
N LYS A 54 -9.26 12.43 9.22
CA LYS A 54 -9.34 13.46 10.28
C LYS A 54 -9.39 12.84 11.67
N ASP A 55 -10.06 11.70 11.83
CA ASP A 55 -10.18 10.97 13.10
C ASP A 55 -9.30 9.71 13.11
N TYR A 56 -8.01 9.91 12.81
CA TYR A 56 -7.03 8.83 12.64
C TYR A 56 -6.99 7.86 13.84
N LYS A 57 -7.18 8.34 15.08
CA LYS A 57 -7.20 7.49 16.27
C LYS A 57 -8.32 6.44 16.25
N ARG A 58 -9.49 6.79 15.70
CA ARG A 58 -10.62 5.86 15.56
C ARG A 58 -10.54 5.04 14.27
N ASN A 59 -9.93 5.61 13.24
CA ASN A 59 -9.94 5.06 11.89
C ASN A 59 -8.75 4.15 11.55
N MET A 60 -7.73 4.04 12.39
CA MET A 60 -6.58 3.16 12.13
C MET A 60 -6.95 1.68 11.96
N GLY A 61 -8.04 1.22 12.60
CA GLY A 61 -8.60 -0.11 12.34
C GLY A 61 -9.10 -0.27 10.90
N HIS A 62 -9.76 0.76 10.36
CA HIS A 62 -10.22 0.80 8.96
C HIS A 62 -9.04 0.86 8.00
N ALA A 63 -8.02 1.67 8.28
CA ALA A 63 -6.79 1.72 7.47
C ALA A 63 -6.11 0.35 7.37
N LYS A 64 -5.98 -0.38 8.49
CA LYS A 64 -5.43 -1.74 8.47
C LYS A 64 -6.26 -2.68 7.60
N LYS A 65 -7.59 -2.63 7.70
CA LYS A 65 -8.48 -3.44 6.87
C LYS A 65 -8.32 -3.12 5.38
N PHE A 66 -8.22 -1.85 5.03
CA PHE A 66 -8.00 -1.39 3.66
C PHE A 66 -6.72 -1.96 3.05
N PHE A 67 -5.59 -1.91 3.76
CA PHE A 67 -4.33 -2.48 3.28
C PHE A 67 -4.41 -4.01 3.11
N LEU A 68 -5.02 -4.70 4.07
CA LEU A 68 -5.28 -6.15 3.96
C LEU A 68 -6.19 -6.48 2.78
N THR A 69 -7.19 -5.64 2.49
CA THR A 69 -8.03 -5.78 1.30
C THR A 69 -7.19 -5.65 0.04
N ILE A 70 -6.31 -4.65 -0.08
CA ILE A 70 -5.43 -4.56 -1.27
C ILE A 70 -4.57 -5.82 -1.42
N GLU A 71 -3.95 -6.29 -0.35
CA GLU A 71 -3.04 -7.45 -0.38
C GLU A 71 -3.75 -8.77 -0.73
N SER A 72 -4.97 -8.99 -0.24
CA SER A 72 -5.69 -10.26 -0.38
C SER A 72 -6.48 -10.42 -1.69
N ARG A 73 -6.44 -9.41 -2.58
CA ARG A 73 -7.23 -9.41 -3.82
C ARG A 73 -6.63 -10.30 -4.89
N CYS A 74 -7.49 -10.98 -5.66
CA CYS A 74 -7.04 -11.93 -6.67
C CYS A 74 -6.27 -11.26 -7.80
N GLU A 75 -6.55 -9.99 -8.08
CA GLU A 75 -5.80 -9.15 -9.03
C GLU A 75 -4.34 -8.96 -8.62
N MET A 76 -4.02 -9.15 -7.34
CA MET A 76 -2.68 -9.00 -6.77
C MET A 76 -1.96 -10.34 -6.60
N ALA A 77 -2.56 -11.48 -6.98
CA ALA A 77 -2.06 -12.82 -6.67
C ALA A 77 -0.66 -13.14 -7.25
N ASP A 78 -0.26 -12.48 -8.33
CA ASP A 78 1.05 -12.67 -8.96
C ASP A 78 2.17 -11.83 -8.32
N PHE A 79 1.83 -10.93 -7.39
CA PHE A 79 2.76 -10.18 -6.56
C PHE A 79 3.06 -10.96 -5.28
N ASP A 80 3.95 -11.95 -5.38
CA ASP A 80 4.31 -12.88 -4.30
C ASP A 80 5.19 -12.26 -3.20
N LYS A 81 5.58 -11.00 -3.37
CA LYS A 81 6.41 -10.24 -2.42
C LYS A 81 5.78 -8.89 -2.21
N VAL A 82 5.41 -8.62 -0.96
CA VAL A 82 4.74 -7.39 -0.54
C VAL A 82 5.48 -6.78 0.66
N CYS A 83 5.76 -5.48 0.60
CA CYS A 83 6.32 -4.72 1.72
C CYS A 83 5.37 -3.58 2.07
N VAL A 84 4.93 -3.51 3.33
CA VAL A 84 3.99 -2.49 3.80
C VAL A 84 4.64 -1.70 4.92
N TYR A 85 4.75 -0.39 4.74
CA TYR A 85 5.26 0.56 5.72
C TYR A 85 4.19 1.58 6.01
N VAL A 86 3.57 1.51 7.18
CA VAL A 86 2.52 2.43 7.57
C VAL A 86 2.86 2.97 8.93
N ASP A 87 2.76 4.29 9.08
CA ASP A 87 2.91 4.91 10.38
C ASP A 87 1.69 4.58 11.24
N SER A 88 1.84 3.57 12.10
CA SER A 88 0.81 3.14 13.04
C SER A 88 0.95 3.74 14.44
N HIS A 89 1.93 4.62 14.67
CA HIS A 89 2.23 5.16 16.00
C HIS A 89 1.40 6.41 16.33
N PHE A 90 0.08 6.32 16.13
CA PHE A 90 -0.85 7.45 16.33
C PHE A 90 -0.92 8.00 17.76
N ASN A 91 -0.32 7.30 18.73
CA ASN A 91 -0.20 7.75 20.13
C ASN A 91 0.96 8.73 20.33
N ASP A 92 1.98 8.70 19.48
CA ASP A 92 3.10 9.64 19.48
C ASP A 92 2.81 10.78 18.51
N VAL A 93 2.02 11.75 18.98
CA VAL A 93 1.46 12.84 18.15
C VAL A 93 2.56 13.71 17.54
N ASP A 94 3.70 13.83 18.21
CA ASP A 94 4.81 14.70 17.76
C ASP A 94 5.58 14.08 16.58
N SER A 95 5.51 12.76 16.40
CA SER A 95 6.21 12.04 15.32
C SER A 95 5.27 11.41 14.29
N PHE A 96 3.96 11.40 14.55
CA PHE A 96 2.96 10.81 13.67
C PHE A 96 2.85 11.56 12.34
N THR A 97 3.02 10.83 11.25
CA THR A 97 3.07 11.38 9.88
C THR A 97 1.79 11.17 9.08
N ALA A 98 0.92 10.24 9.48
CA ALA A 98 -0.22 9.78 8.69
C ALA A 98 0.16 9.33 7.26
N LEU A 99 1.38 8.80 7.08
CA LEU A 99 1.86 8.30 5.80
C LEU A 99 1.85 6.77 5.76
N GLY A 100 1.73 6.25 4.54
CA GLY A 100 1.85 4.81 4.29
C GLY A 100 2.47 4.54 2.92
N SER A 101 3.06 3.37 2.77
CA SER A 101 3.54 2.87 1.49
C SER A 101 3.33 1.37 1.39
N MET A 102 2.92 0.91 0.21
CA MET A 102 2.86 -0.50 -0.14
C MET A 102 3.65 -0.74 -1.41
N TYR A 103 4.51 -1.75 -1.37
CA TYR A 103 5.30 -2.18 -2.52
C TYR A 103 4.90 -3.59 -2.89
N PHE A 104 4.52 -3.78 -4.15
CA PHE A 104 4.16 -5.08 -4.71
C PHE A 104 5.16 -5.45 -5.80
N ILE A 105 5.76 -6.63 -5.68
CA ILE A 105 6.80 -7.11 -6.60
C ILE A 105 6.31 -8.39 -7.27
N HIS A 106 6.20 -8.36 -8.59
CA HIS A 106 5.69 -9.47 -9.37
C HIS A 106 6.67 -10.66 -9.34
N LYS A 107 6.14 -11.90 -9.30
CA LYS A 107 6.91 -13.16 -9.22
C LYS A 107 7.97 -13.35 -10.33
N SER A 108 7.81 -12.65 -11.44
CA SER A 108 8.76 -12.66 -12.56
C SER A 108 10.07 -11.91 -12.27
N LEU A 109 10.07 -10.94 -11.35
CA LEU A 109 11.27 -10.22 -10.96
C LEU A 109 12.16 -11.09 -10.05
N LYS A 110 13.47 -11.07 -10.33
CA LYS A 110 14.51 -11.84 -9.63
C LYS A 110 15.53 -10.89 -9.03
N ASN A 111 16.34 -11.38 -8.09
CA ASN A 111 17.42 -10.62 -7.44
C ASN A 111 16.94 -9.36 -6.70
N ILE A 112 15.84 -9.49 -5.96
CA ILE A 112 15.29 -8.40 -5.15
C ILE A 112 16.14 -8.23 -3.89
N GLN A 113 16.53 -6.99 -3.60
CA GLN A 113 17.23 -6.61 -2.38
C GLN A 113 16.53 -5.39 -1.77
N GLN A 114 16.35 -5.42 -0.46
CA GLN A 114 15.89 -4.28 0.31
C GLN A 114 17.00 -3.91 1.28
N TYR A 115 17.35 -2.63 1.30
CA TYR A 115 18.31 -2.10 2.25
C TYR A 115 17.56 -1.42 3.40
N ASP A 116 17.87 -1.81 4.63
CA ASP A 116 17.35 -1.19 5.84
C ASP A 116 18.52 -0.65 6.67
N PHE A 117 18.54 0.66 6.89
CA PHE A 117 19.60 1.34 7.64
C PHE A 117 19.65 0.96 9.13
N LYS A 118 18.59 0.34 9.68
CA LYS A 118 18.46 0.06 11.14
C LYS A 118 18.58 -1.42 11.53
N VAL A 119 18.71 -2.35 10.57
CA VAL A 119 18.94 -3.76 10.90
C VAL A 119 20.41 -3.97 11.26
N THR A 120 20.74 -3.74 12.53
CA THR A 120 21.85 -4.47 13.16
C THR A 120 21.43 -5.94 13.17
N ALA A 121 22.22 -6.81 12.55
CA ALA A 121 21.96 -8.24 12.50
C ALA A 121 21.64 -8.79 13.90
N SER A 122 20.38 -9.16 14.15
CA SER A 122 20.07 -10.12 15.20
C SER A 122 20.44 -11.49 14.65
N HIS A 123 21.71 -11.86 14.84
CA HIS A 123 22.06 -13.26 14.98
C HIS A 123 21.38 -13.78 16.23
N GLU A 124 20.45 -14.73 16.07
CA GLU A 124 20.22 -15.89 16.93
C GLU A 124 19.26 -16.87 16.25
#